data_AF-A0A2V8XCT4-F1
#
_entry.id   AF-A0A2V8XCT4-F1
#
_cell.length_a   1.000
_cell.length_b   1.000
_cell.length_c   1.000
_cell.angle_alpha   90.00
_cell.angle_beta   90.00
_cell.angle_gamma   90.00
#
_symmetry.space_group_name_H-M   'P 1'
#
loop_
_entity.id
_entity.type
_entity.pdbx_description
1 polymer ?
#
loop_
_entity_poly.entity_id
_entity_poly.type
_entity_poly.pdbx_seq_one_letter_code
_entity_poly.pdbx_strand_id
1 'polypeptide(L)'
;MQRLFIPHSKQLEPPKEKLSDEETKKHQDEADEAMKKEADALHTRAVSGEDFDKLQQEAFTTGGLKANPPSTKLGKVRRSSLPADQGAVFDLKSGEVSQLISGPNGYFVYKVGEKDTVPLEKVHEEIHNALRQQKMQDSMQAVQQLSNPVLDEKYFGEGSAGPQQTPAQPGAVKPPAKVPESGPK
;
A
#
# COMPACT_ATOMS: atom_id res chain seq x y z
N MET A 1 15.05 -10.90 -5.88
CA MET A 1 15.02 -9.46 -6.22
C MET A 1 15.51 -8.64 -5.04
N GLN A 2 16.17 -7.51 -5.28
CA GLN A 2 16.52 -6.52 -4.25
C GLN A 2 15.80 -5.20 -4.48
N ARG A 3 15.56 -4.44 -3.42
CA ARG A 3 14.96 -3.11 -3.43
C ARG A 3 15.74 -2.18 -2.50
N LEU A 4 16.07 -1.02 -3.03
CA LEU A 4 16.62 0.14 -2.34
C LEU A 4 15.48 1.14 -2.15
N PHE A 5 15.24 1.52 -0.91
CA PHE A 5 14.28 2.56 -0.53
C PHE A 5 15.00 3.83 -0.07
N ILE A 6 14.63 4.95 -0.65
CA ILE A 6 15.18 6.28 -0.37
C ILE A 6 14.02 7.17 0.06
N PRO A 7 13.99 7.71 1.28
CA PRO A 7 12.89 8.58 1.71
C PRO A 7 12.84 9.87 0.88
N HIS A 8 11.64 10.40 0.65
CA HIS A 8 11.43 11.68 -0.05
C HIS A 8 11.88 12.87 0.80
N SER A 9 11.62 12.83 2.10
CA SER A 9 11.90 13.94 3.01
C SER A 9 12.89 13.52 4.09
N LYS A 10 13.85 14.40 4.36
CA LYS A 10 14.62 14.32 5.60
C LYS A 10 13.63 14.48 6.75
N GLN A 11 13.58 13.52 7.68
CA GLN A 11 12.74 13.59 8.87
C GLN A 11 13.25 14.72 9.77
N LEU A 12 12.83 15.94 9.44
CA LEU A 12 12.96 17.12 10.28
C LEU A 12 11.96 16.93 11.42
N GLU A 13 12.42 17.10 12.66
CA GLU A 13 11.53 17.08 13.82
C GLU A 13 10.35 18.04 13.57
N PRO A 14 9.11 17.66 13.90
CA PRO A 14 7.98 18.56 13.70
C PRO A 14 8.31 19.90 14.38
N PRO A 15 8.23 21.03 13.66
CA PRO A 15 8.53 22.34 14.22
C PRO A 15 7.75 22.52 15.52
N LYS A 16 8.44 22.89 16.61
CA LYS A 16 7.79 23.15 17.92
C LYS A 16 6.85 24.37 17.88
N GLU A 17 6.88 25.15 16.81
CA GLU A 17 5.97 26.25 16.52
C GLU A 17 5.16 25.97 15.25
N LYS A 18 3.89 26.37 15.24
CA LYS A 18 2.99 26.27 14.08
C LYS A 18 3.49 27.23 12.99
N LEU A 19 4.36 26.75 12.10
CA LEU A 19 4.63 27.43 10.83
C LEU A 19 3.37 27.43 9.97
N SER A 20 3.18 28.49 9.19
CA SER A 20 2.08 28.56 8.22
C SER A 20 2.21 27.45 7.16
N ASP A 21 1.10 26.99 6.58
CA ASP A 21 1.08 25.95 5.54
C ASP A 21 2.05 26.23 4.38
N GLU A 22 2.24 27.50 4.03
CA GLU A 22 3.11 27.92 2.92
C GLU A 22 4.61 27.76 3.22
N GLU A 23 5.06 28.09 4.43
CA GLU A 23 6.46 27.96 4.85
C GLU A 23 6.82 26.49 5.08
N THR A 24 5.88 25.71 5.63
CA THR A 24 6.04 24.26 5.80
C THR A 24 6.16 23.56 4.44
N LYS A 25 5.31 23.94 3.47
CA LYS A 25 5.34 23.40 2.11
C LYS A 25 6.64 23.75 1.39
N LYS A 26 7.10 25.01 1.48
CA LYS A 26 8.35 25.44 0.83
C LYS A 26 9.57 24.71 1.42
N HIS A 27 9.62 24.54 2.74
CA HIS A 27 10.69 23.81 3.39
C HIS A 27 10.67 22.31 3.02
N GLN A 28 9.48 21.72 2.86
CA GLN A 28 9.32 20.37 2.34
C GLN A 28 9.79 20.24 0.88
N ASP A 29 9.43 21.18 0.01
CA ASP A 29 9.81 21.16 -1.41
C ASP A 29 11.34 21.23 -1.59
N GLU A 30 12.01 22.10 -0.84
CA GLU A 30 13.49 22.17 -0.83
C GLU A 30 14.14 20.89 -0.29
N ALA A 31 13.53 20.26 0.73
CA ALA A 31 14.00 18.98 1.25
C ALA A 31 13.80 17.84 0.23
N ASP A 32 12.66 17.82 -0.48
CA ASP A 32 12.35 16.81 -1.48
C ASP A 32 13.26 16.94 -2.71
N GLU A 33 13.55 18.16 -3.18
CA GLU A 33 14.51 18.41 -4.26
C GLU A 33 15.94 17.97 -3.88
N ALA A 34 16.37 18.28 -2.66
CA ALA A 34 17.68 17.83 -2.17
C ALA A 34 17.75 16.30 -2.14
N MET A 35 16.70 15.65 -1.63
CA MET A 35 16.68 14.19 -1.53
C MET A 35 16.50 13.49 -2.87
N LYS A 36 15.84 14.14 -3.84
CA LYS A 36 15.78 13.67 -5.24
C LYS A 36 17.16 13.65 -5.89
N LYS A 37 17.98 14.68 -5.68
CA LYS A 37 19.38 14.70 -6.17
C LYS A 37 20.22 13.61 -5.51
N GLU A 38 20.03 13.39 -4.21
CA GLU A 38 20.67 12.29 -3.49
C GLU A 38 20.24 10.93 -4.07
N ALA A 39 18.95 10.80 -4.39
CA ALA A 39 18.38 9.58 -4.93
C ALA A 39 18.94 9.24 -6.32
N ASP A 40 19.18 10.25 -7.16
CA ASP A 40 19.83 10.10 -8.46
C ASP A 40 21.31 9.67 -8.32
N ALA A 41 22.03 10.25 -7.36
CA ALA A 41 23.40 9.86 -7.05
C ALA A 41 23.48 8.42 -6.52
N LEU A 42 22.57 8.03 -5.61
CA LEU A 42 22.46 6.65 -5.10
C LEU A 42 22.04 5.67 -6.20
N HIS A 43 21.16 6.07 -7.11
CA HIS A 43 20.78 5.27 -8.28
C HIS A 43 21.99 4.99 -9.17
N THR A 44 22.80 6.01 -9.47
CA THR A 44 24.03 5.84 -10.27
C THR A 44 25.01 4.84 -9.63
N ARG A 45 25.14 4.88 -8.29
CA ARG A 45 25.96 3.90 -7.55
C ARG A 45 25.34 2.50 -7.54
N ALA A 46 24.01 2.42 -7.41
CA ALA A 46 23.28 1.16 -7.50
C ALA A 46 23.45 0.49 -8.88
N VAL A 47 23.39 1.27 -9.96
CA VAL A 47 23.65 0.82 -11.34
C VAL A 47 25.10 0.37 -11.50
N SER A 48 26.06 1.03 -10.82
CA SER A 48 27.47 0.63 -10.80
C SER A 48 27.73 -0.69 -10.05
N GLY A 49 26.71 -1.27 -9.40
CA GLY A 49 26.81 -2.56 -8.71
C GLY A 49 27.18 -2.44 -7.24
N GLU A 50 27.11 -1.25 -6.64
CA GLU A 50 27.30 -1.09 -5.20
C GLU A 50 26.22 -1.84 -4.40
N ASP A 51 26.55 -2.19 -3.15
CA ASP A 51 25.69 -3.01 -2.30
C ASP A 51 24.46 -2.21 -1.85
N PHE A 52 23.27 -2.74 -2.15
CA PHE A 52 21.99 -2.08 -1.85
C PHE A 52 21.79 -1.88 -0.35
N ASP A 53 22.28 -2.78 0.53
CA ASP A 53 22.14 -2.60 1.98
C ASP A 53 22.95 -1.39 2.45
N LYS A 54 24.13 -1.16 1.88
CA LYS A 54 24.94 0.03 2.17
C LYS A 54 24.28 1.31 1.67
N LEU A 55 23.85 1.32 0.42
CA LEU A 55 23.16 2.47 -0.17
C LEU A 55 21.88 2.82 0.59
N GLN A 56 21.14 1.81 1.06
CA GLN A 56 19.93 2.05 1.83
C GLN A 56 20.23 2.60 3.22
N GLN A 57 21.29 2.11 3.88
CA GLN A 57 21.73 2.70 5.15
C GLN A 57 22.17 4.16 5.00
N GLU A 58 22.91 4.47 3.92
CA GLU A 58 23.29 5.85 3.59
C GLU A 58 22.05 6.71 3.37
N ALA A 59 21.10 6.25 2.54
CA ALA A 59 19.83 6.95 2.29
C ALA A 59 19.03 7.24 3.56
N PHE A 60 18.94 6.27 4.47
CA PHE A 60 18.23 6.43 5.74
C PHE A 60 18.94 7.42 6.67
N THR A 61 20.26 7.35 6.73
CA THR A 61 21.08 8.26 7.53
C THR A 61 20.93 9.69 7.02
N THR A 62 21.01 9.89 5.71
CA THR A 62 20.84 11.21 5.11
C THR A 62 19.40 11.73 5.24
N GLY A 63 18.42 10.84 5.12
CA GLY A 63 17.02 11.10 5.37
C GLY A 63 16.64 11.29 6.84
N GLY A 64 17.59 11.21 7.79
CA GLY A 64 17.32 11.41 9.21
C GLY A 64 16.45 10.32 9.86
N LEU A 65 16.26 9.18 9.18
CA LEU A 65 15.53 8.04 9.71
C LEU A 65 16.42 7.27 10.67
N LYS A 66 16.16 7.41 11.98
CA LYS A 66 16.84 6.65 13.05
C LYS A 66 16.44 5.17 13.09
N ALA A 67 15.46 4.77 12.27
CA ALA A 67 15.04 3.38 12.17
C ALA A 67 16.05 2.57 11.35
N ASN A 68 16.24 1.31 11.73
CA ASN A 68 17.08 0.42 10.94
C ASN A 68 16.40 0.16 9.59
N PRO A 69 17.12 0.30 8.45
CA PRO A 69 16.54 0.06 7.15
C PRO A 69 15.93 -1.35 7.04
N PRO A 70 14.76 -1.51 6.39
CA PRO A 70 14.20 -2.83 6.13
C PRO A 70 15.15 -3.63 5.23
N SER A 71 15.09 -4.96 5.27
CA SER A 71 15.97 -5.75 4.41
C SER A 71 15.76 -5.42 2.93
N THR A 72 16.87 -5.21 2.21
CA THR A 72 16.82 -4.92 0.76
C THR A 72 16.41 -6.14 -0.05
N LYS A 73 16.55 -7.34 0.51
CA LYS A 73 16.27 -8.61 -0.16
C LYS A 73 14.79 -8.96 -0.03
N LEU A 74 14.04 -8.72 -1.09
CA LEU A 74 12.61 -9.06 -1.17
C LEU A 74 12.34 -10.55 -1.45
N GLY A 75 13.36 -11.33 -1.82
CA GLY A 75 13.18 -12.74 -2.16
C GLY A 75 12.38 -12.94 -3.46
N LYS A 76 11.38 -13.83 -3.41
CA LYS A 76 10.46 -14.15 -4.53
C LYS A 76 9.27 -13.19 -4.51
N VAL A 77 9.19 -12.32 -5.51
CA VAL A 77 8.15 -11.29 -5.63
C VAL A 77 7.34 -11.57 -6.89
N ARG A 78 6.01 -11.52 -6.80
CA ARG A 78 5.11 -11.63 -7.96
C ARG A 78 4.73 -10.24 -8.47
N ARG A 79 4.36 -10.13 -9.75
CA ARG A 79 3.88 -8.86 -10.33
C ARG A 79 2.67 -8.30 -9.57
N SER A 80 1.81 -9.16 -9.02
CA SER A 80 0.67 -8.78 -8.18
C SER A 80 1.03 -8.24 -6.80
N SER A 81 2.24 -8.50 -6.31
CA SER A 81 2.69 -8.03 -4.98
C SER A 81 3.34 -6.65 -5.01
N LEU A 82 3.65 -6.11 -6.20
CA LEU A 82 4.11 -4.74 -6.34
C LEU A 82 2.96 -3.83 -6.75
N PRO A 83 2.94 -2.56 -6.29
CA PRO A 83 2.05 -1.54 -6.82
C PRO A 83 2.19 -1.41 -8.33
N ALA A 84 1.12 -0.99 -9.01
CA ALA A 84 1.10 -0.85 -10.46
C ALA A 84 2.23 0.07 -10.98
N ASP A 85 2.52 1.16 -10.25
CA ASP A 85 3.58 2.12 -10.57
C ASP A 85 4.99 1.53 -10.51
N GLN A 86 5.15 0.43 -9.78
CA GLN A 86 6.41 -0.28 -9.61
C GLN A 86 6.47 -1.54 -10.48
N GLY A 87 5.45 -1.83 -11.28
CA GLY A 87 5.36 -3.03 -12.11
C GLY A 87 6.39 -3.07 -13.25
N ALA A 88 6.88 -1.91 -13.71
CA ALA A 88 7.84 -1.80 -14.82
C ALA A 88 9.18 -2.52 -14.55
N VAL A 89 9.50 -2.80 -13.28
CA VAL A 89 10.71 -3.55 -12.90
C VAL A 89 10.66 -5.00 -13.39
N PHE A 90 9.47 -5.57 -13.62
CA PHE A 90 9.32 -6.93 -14.13
C PHE A 90 9.54 -7.02 -15.64
N ASP A 91 9.56 -5.90 -16.35
CA ASP A 91 9.87 -5.86 -17.79
C ASP A 91 11.39 -5.82 -18.05
N LEU A 92 12.20 -5.52 -17.03
CA LEU A 92 13.67 -5.51 -17.11
C LEU A 92 14.28 -6.92 -17.13
N LYS A 93 15.53 -7.04 -17.60
CA LYS A 93 16.24 -8.34 -17.67
C LYS A 93 16.75 -8.78 -16.29
N SER A 94 17.01 -10.07 -16.14
CA SER A 94 17.64 -10.61 -14.93
C SER A 94 19.02 -9.97 -14.71
N GLY A 95 19.28 -9.52 -13.48
CA GLY A 95 20.50 -8.80 -13.11
C GLY A 95 20.45 -7.29 -13.35
N GLU A 96 19.45 -6.77 -14.07
CA GLU A 96 19.34 -5.35 -14.40
C GLU A 96 18.79 -4.53 -13.24
N VAL A 97 19.26 -3.28 -13.13
CA VAL A 97 18.82 -2.31 -12.13
C VAL A 97 17.76 -1.40 -12.76
N SER A 98 16.66 -1.17 -12.06
CA SER A 98 15.57 -0.32 -12.52
C SER A 98 15.93 1.14 -12.49
N GLN A 99 15.14 1.92 -13.22
CA GLN A 99 15.12 3.37 -13.08
C GLN A 99 14.66 3.78 -11.67
N LEU A 100 14.89 5.04 -11.32
CA LEU A 100 14.38 5.65 -10.10
C LEU A 100 12.85 5.76 -10.19
N ILE A 101 12.12 5.03 -9.35
CA ILE A 101 10.67 5.05 -9.30
C ILE A 101 10.24 5.91 -8.12
N SER A 102 9.56 7.03 -8.38
CA SER A 102 8.95 7.83 -7.31
C SER A 102 7.68 7.14 -6.83
N GLY A 103 7.55 7.00 -5.52
CA GLY A 103 6.34 6.50 -4.87
C GLY A 103 5.94 7.39 -3.70
N PRO A 104 4.75 7.17 -3.12
CA PRO A 104 4.18 8.06 -2.12
C PRO A 104 5.01 8.16 -0.83
N ASN A 105 5.83 7.15 -0.53
CA ASN A 105 6.65 7.10 0.68
C ASN A 105 8.11 7.48 0.44
N GLY A 106 8.55 7.56 -0.82
CA GLY A 106 9.97 7.55 -1.13
C GLY A 106 10.27 7.20 -2.59
N TYR A 107 11.53 7.31 -2.96
CA TYR A 107 12.06 6.78 -4.20
C TYR A 107 12.48 5.32 -4.02
N PHE A 108 12.24 4.52 -5.05
CA PHE A 108 12.50 3.10 -5.07
C PHE A 108 13.40 2.75 -6.26
N VAL A 109 14.43 1.97 -6.01
CA VAL A 109 15.28 1.36 -7.05
C VAL A 109 15.26 -0.15 -6.84
N TYR A 110 15.04 -0.90 -7.89
CA TYR A 110 14.95 -2.36 -7.85
C TYR A 110 16.09 -2.99 -8.62
N LYS A 111 16.63 -4.09 -8.12
CA LYS A 111 17.52 -4.96 -8.87
C LYS A 111 16.84 -6.28 -9.13
N VAL A 112 16.61 -6.58 -10.42
CA VAL A 112 16.00 -7.83 -10.83
C VAL A 112 17.01 -8.95 -10.57
N GLY A 113 16.58 -9.96 -9.83
CA GLY A 113 17.38 -11.18 -9.65
C GLY A 113 17.10 -12.13 -10.81
N GLU A 114 16.78 -13.37 -10.47
CA GLU A 114 16.29 -14.34 -11.43
C GLU A 114 14.81 -14.12 -11.75
N LYS A 115 14.43 -14.37 -13.00
CA LYS A 115 13.05 -14.35 -13.47
C LYS A 115 12.64 -15.79 -13.70
N ASP A 116 11.56 -16.20 -13.06
CA ASP A 116 11.03 -17.54 -13.16
C ASP A 116 9.56 -17.46 -13.59
N THR A 117 9.20 -18.19 -14.65
CA THR A 117 7.81 -18.28 -15.10
C THR A 117 7.20 -19.53 -14.47
N VAL A 118 6.20 -19.33 -13.61
CA VAL A 118 5.49 -20.46 -13.00
C VAL A 118 4.71 -21.18 -14.11
N PRO A 119 4.88 -22.51 -14.28
CA PRO A 119 4.19 -23.26 -15.32
C PRO A 119 2.67 -23.22 -15.11
N LEU A 120 1.93 -23.20 -16.23
CA LEU A 120 0.47 -23.07 -16.23
C LEU A 120 -0.22 -24.12 -15.34
N GLU A 121 0.29 -25.36 -15.33
CA GLU A 121 -0.24 -26.45 -14.50
C GLU A 121 -0.26 -26.12 -13.00
N LYS A 122 0.74 -25.38 -12.51
CA LYS A 122 0.81 -24.99 -11.09
C LYS A 122 -0.09 -23.82 -10.73
N VAL A 123 -0.52 -23.03 -11.72
CA VAL A 123 -1.36 -21.83 -11.53
C VAL A 123 -2.75 -21.98 -12.12
N HIS A 124 -3.08 -23.13 -12.71
CA HIS A 124 -4.36 -23.38 -13.36
C HIS A 124 -5.54 -23.12 -12.42
N GLU A 125 -5.50 -23.72 -11.23
CA GLU A 125 -6.55 -23.54 -10.21
C GLU A 125 -6.65 -22.10 -9.71
N GLU A 126 -5.51 -21.42 -9.56
CA GLU A 126 -5.46 -20.00 -9.17
C GLU A 126 -6.13 -19.12 -10.24
N ILE A 127 -5.79 -19.33 -11.51
CA ILE A 127 -6.35 -18.61 -12.66
C ILE A 127 -7.85 -18.90 -12.79
N HIS A 128 -8.27 -20.16 -12.70
CA HIS A 128 -9.68 -20.53 -12.80
C HIS A 128 -10.52 -19.87 -11.71
N ASN A 129 -10.04 -19.87 -10.46
CA ASN A 129 -10.74 -19.24 -9.35
C ASN A 129 -10.77 -17.70 -9.50
N ALA A 130 -9.68 -17.08 -9.92
CA ALA A 130 -9.62 -15.64 -10.17
C ALA A 130 -10.61 -15.21 -11.28
N LEU A 131 -10.65 -15.94 -12.40
CA LEU A 131 -11.58 -15.67 -13.50
C LEU A 131 -13.04 -15.86 -13.08
N ARG A 132 -13.33 -16.88 -12.27
CA ARG A 132 -14.68 -17.11 -11.72
C ARG A 132 -15.12 -15.94 -10.84
N GLN A 133 -14.27 -15.48 -9.93
CA GLN A 133 -14.57 -14.33 -9.05
C GLN A 133 -14.78 -13.05 -9.87
N GLN A 134 -13.90 -12.77 -10.83
CA GLN A 134 -14.02 -11.61 -11.70
C GLN A 134 -15.34 -11.64 -12.48
N LYS A 135 -15.71 -12.78 -13.08
CA LYS A 135 -16.99 -12.92 -13.81
C LYS A 135 -18.21 -12.71 -12.91
N MET A 136 -18.14 -13.16 -11.66
CA MET A 136 -19.22 -12.96 -10.70
C MET A 136 -19.37 -11.48 -10.34
N GLN A 137 -18.26 -10.78 -10.08
CA GLN A 137 -18.26 -9.33 -9.85
C GLN A 137 -18.77 -8.54 -11.06
N ASP A 138 -18.27 -8.85 -12.26
CA ASP A 138 -18.71 -8.21 -13.50
C ASP A 138 -20.22 -8.39 -13.71
N SER A 139 -20.74 -9.59 -13.43
CA SER A 139 -22.18 -9.89 -13.56
C SER A 139 -23.01 -9.13 -12.54
N MET A 140 -22.55 -9.05 -11.28
CA MET A 140 -23.22 -8.25 -10.23
C MET A 140 -23.23 -6.76 -10.59
N GLN A 141 -22.11 -6.21 -11.06
CA GLN A 141 -22.03 -4.83 -11.50
C GLN A 141 -22.96 -4.55 -12.69
N ALA A 142 -23.02 -5.46 -13.67
CA ALA A 142 -23.92 -5.32 -14.81
C ALA A 142 -25.40 -5.28 -14.38
N VAL A 143 -25.82 -6.18 -13.48
CA VAL A 143 -27.19 -6.18 -12.92
C VAL A 143 -27.47 -4.89 -12.14
N GLN A 144 -26.50 -4.40 -11.37
CA GLN A 144 -26.63 -3.15 -10.62
C GLN A 144 -26.75 -1.93 -11.55
N GLN A 145 -25.95 -1.85 -12.63
CA GLN A 145 -26.02 -0.75 -13.60
C GLN A 145 -27.32 -0.75 -14.42
N LEU A 146 -27.90 -1.93 -14.68
CA LEU A 146 -29.19 -2.07 -15.35
C LEU A 146 -30.37 -1.72 -14.43
N SER A 147 -30.14 -1.62 -13.13
CA SER A 147 -31.18 -1.35 -12.14
C SER A 147 -31.07 0.09 -11.65
N ASN A 148 -32.15 0.86 -11.75
CA ASN A 148 -32.24 2.18 -11.13
C ASN A 148 -33.26 2.11 -9.97
N PRO A 149 -32.93 1.42 -8.86
CA PRO A 149 -33.89 1.21 -7.78
C PRO A 149 -34.23 2.55 -7.13
N VAL A 150 -35.50 2.94 -7.21
CA VAL A 150 -36.04 4.09 -6.47
C VAL A 150 -36.56 3.56 -5.14
N LEU A 151 -36.03 4.07 -4.04
CA LEU A 151 -36.50 3.74 -2.70
C LEU A 151 -37.84 4.44 -2.46
N ASP A 152 -38.90 3.66 -2.24
CA ASP A 152 -40.20 4.21 -1.88
C ASP A 152 -40.24 4.52 -0.37
N GLU A 153 -40.01 5.78 -0.02
CA GLU A 153 -39.98 6.23 1.37
C GLU A 153 -41.34 6.11 2.08
N LYS A 154 -42.47 6.06 1.35
CA LYS A 154 -43.81 5.85 1.94
C LYS A 154 -44.04 4.39 2.33
N TYR A 155 -43.47 3.46 1.57
CA TYR A 155 -43.51 2.04 1.88
C TYR A 155 -42.44 1.65 2.91
N PHE A 156 -41.24 2.21 2.79
CA PHE A 156 -40.08 1.88 3.63
C PHE A 156 -39.86 2.83 4.83
N GLY A 157 -40.68 3.88 5.03
CA GLY A 157 -40.35 4.94 5.98
C GLY A 157 -41.47 5.78 6.59
N GLU A 158 -42.35 5.15 7.39
CA GLU A 158 -42.77 5.69 8.70
C GLU A 158 -42.93 4.51 9.68
N GLY A 159 -41.83 4.04 10.28
CA GLY A 159 -41.92 2.96 11.28
C GLY A 159 -40.67 2.13 11.56
N SER A 160 -39.49 2.47 11.05
CA SER A 160 -38.26 1.71 11.34
C SER A 160 -37.05 2.60 11.60
N ALA A 161 -37.20 3.56 12.50
CA ALA A 161 -36.06 4.00 13.32
C ALA A 161 -35.77 2.91 14.38
N GLY A 162 -35.33 1.73 13.92
CA GLY A 162 -34.62 0.77 14.76
C GLY A 162 -33.16 1.25 14.91
N PRO A 163 -32.49 1.00 16.05
CA PRO A 163 -31.18 1.57 16.32
C PRO A 163 -30.19 1.21 15.20
N GLN A 164 -29.60 2.25 14.64
CA GLN A 164 -28.59 2.25 13.60
C GLN A 164 -27.51 1.20 13.91
N GLN A 165 -27.59 0.04 13.27
CA GLN A 165 -26.51 -0.93 13.29
C GLN A 165 -25.42 -0.41 12.36
N THR A 166 -24.42 0.24 12.95
CA THR A 166 -23.11 0.36 12.32
C THR A 166 -22.62 -1.04 11.89
N PRO A 167 -21.87 -1.17 10.77
CA PRO A 167 -21.38 -2.47 10.33
C PRO A 167 -20.58 -3.11 11.46
N ALA A 168 -21.04 -4.26 11.96
CA ALA A 168 -20.38 -4.98 13.03
C ALA A 168 -18.99 -5.43 12.56
N GLN A 169 -17.94 -4.99 13.24
CA GLN A 169 -16.63 -5.62 13.15
C GLN A 169 -16.77 -7.10 13.56
N PRO A 170 -16.09 -8.04 12.87
CA PRO A 170 -16.15 -9.45 13.22
C PRO A 170 -15.30 -9.70 14.47
N GLY A 171 -15.94 -9.73 15.65
CA GLY A 171 -15.27 -10.17 16.88
C GLY A 171 -15.77 -9.51 18.16
N ALA A 172 -17.03 -9.74 18.54
CA ALA A 172 -17.45 -9.52 19.93
C ALA A 172 -18.66 -10.39 20.28
N VAL A 173 -18.39 -11.57 20.83
CA VAL A 173 -19.40 -12.36 21.55
C VAL A 173 -19.79 -11.60 22.83
N LYS A 174 -21.07 -11.28 22.99
CA LYS A 174 -21.61 -10.73 24.25
C LYS A 174 -22.03 -11.88 25.19
N PRO A 175 -21.80 -11.76 26.52
CA PRO A 175 -22.25 -12.77 27.49
C PRO A 175 -23.75 -12.62 27.80
N PRO A 176 -24.44 -13.68 28.28
CA PRO A 176 -25.89 -13.66 28.49
C PRO A 176 -26.30 -12.81 29.71
N ALA A 177 -27.39 -12.07 29.56
CA ALA A 177 -27.95 -11.15 30.55
C ALA A 177 -28.71 -11.90 31.67
N LYS A 178 -28.54 -11.42 32.92
CA LYS A 178 -29.28 -11.82 34.13
C LYS A 178 -30.76 -11.42 34.04
N VAL A 179 -31.65 -12.34 34.37
CA VAL A 179 -33.10 -12.11 34.58
C VAL A 179 -33.33 -11.28 35.86
N PRO A 180 -34.25 -10.28 35.85
CA PRO A 180 -34.59 -9.53 37.05
C PRO A 180 -35.65 -10.25 37.89
N GLU A 181 -35.34 -10.40 39.17
CA GLU A 181 -36.20 -10.92 40.24
C GLU A 181 -37.23 -9.85 40.63
N SER A 182 -38.51 -10.14 40.43
CA SER A 182 -39.64 -9.35 40.93
C SER A 182 -40.00 -9.80 42.36
N GLY A 183 -39.85 -8.93 43.35
CA GLY A 183 -40.47 -9.09 44.68
C GLY A 183 -41.52 -8.00 44.94
N PRO A 184 -42.17 -7.98 46.13
CA PRO A 184 -42.77 -9.08 46.87
C PRO A 184 -44.28 -8.83 47.11
N LYS A 185 -45.02 -9.87 47.50
CA LYS A 185 -46.20 -9.73 48.38
C LYS A 185 -46.45 -11.03 49.13
#